data_AF-A0A9P7Z3L8-F1
#
_entry.id   AF-A0A9P7Z3L8-F1
#
_cell.length_a   1.000
_cell.length_b   1.000
_cell.length_c   1.000
_cell.angle_alpha   90.00
_cell.angle_beta   90.00
_cell.angle_gamma   90.00
#
_symmetry.space_group_name_H-M   'P 1'
#
loop_
_entity.id
_entity.type
_entity.pdbx_description
1 polymer ?
#
loop_
_entity_poly.entity_id
_entity_poly.type
_entity_poly.pdbx_seq_one_letter_code
_entity_poly.pdbx_strand_id
1 'polypeptide(L)'
;MPPQRKPLGSGSDGRFLGQHLSPYFRGRIAGKAEEGATPAKLANELQREYSTVFRTIQKDSERHEGRSLPRTSRKKSYSERDERVLLGHARPSPKDSYEQAIKACDLGRKRDTVRKILAEHGIANWKAKRRPFLTEEYAAKRLALCLERRHWTAKDWALVTLRFGIPERHLESQLLAIYDARAANYDNENNFYPLQQADYVKWATLQSGQKLLYLACGTGSILIPAAKLVGPTGKAVCVGISSASLNIARSKAEAVCGSDVHPS
;
A
#
# COMPACT_ATOMS: atom_id res chain seq x y z
N MET A 1 -5.98 37.22 5.50
CA MET A 1 -5.05 37.34 6.64
C MET A 1 -5.02 36.02 7.38
N PRO A 2 -3.84 35.48 7.74
CA PRO A 2 -3.79 34.35 8.66
C PRO A 2 -4.37 34.76 10.02
N PRO A 3 -5.03 33.85 10.75
CA PRO A 3 -5.61 34.19 12.05
C PRO A 3 -4.51 34.64 13.01
N GLN A 4 -4.63 35.86 13.54
CA GLN A 4 -3.71 36.41 14.53
C GLN A 4 -3.82 35.59 15.82
N ARG A 5 -2.71 34.97 16.25
CA ARG A 5 -2.66 34.26 17.52
C ARG A 5 -2.66 35.28 18.65
N LYS A 6 -3.44 35.02 19.71
CA LYS A 6 -3.35 35.80 20.95
C LYS A 6 -1.92 35.69 21.52
N PRO A 7 -1.28 36.80 21.94
CA PRO A 7 0.01 36.74 22.59
C PRO A 7 -0.10 35.97 23.91
N LEU A 8 0.93 35.19 24.27
CA LEU A 8 0.99 34.51 25.56
C LEU A 8 0.99 35.56 26.69
N GLY A 9 0.13 35.38 27.68
CA GLY A 9 0.10 36.25 28.86
C GLY A 9 1.40 36.16 29.67
N SER A 10 1.85 37.30 30.18
CA SER A 10 3.01 37.42 31.07
C SER A 10 2.71 36.72 32.40
N GLY A 11 3.27 35.53 32.61
CA GLY A 11 3.13 34.80 33.89
C GLY A 11 2.80 33.31 33.78
N SER A 12 2.81 32.72 32.58
CA SER A 12 2.80 31.27 32.45
C SER A 12 4.18 30.80 32.01
N ASP A 13 4.76 29.82 32.71
CA ASP A 13 5.92 29.04 32.25
C ASP A 13 5.60 28.20 30.99
N GLY A 14 4.72 28.67 30.10
CA GLY A 14 4.24 27.95 28.91
C GLY A 14 3.44 26.67 29.22
N ARG A 15 3.05 26.44 30.48
CA ARG A 15 2.38 25.21 30.91
C ARG A 15 0.87 25.33 30.79
N PHE A 16 0.28 24.60 29.85
CA PHE A 16 -1.18 24.48 29.73
C PHE A 16 -1.71 23.43 30.72
N LEU A 17 -2.90 23.68 31.29
CA LEU A 17 -3.63 22.70 32.09
C LEU A 17 -3.80 21.39 31.31
N GLY A 18 -3.50 20.26 31.95
CA GLY A 18 -3.61 18.92 31.34
C GLY A 18 -2.38 18.44 30.56
N GLN A 19 -1.26 19.18 30.55
CA GLN A 19 -0.01 18.69 29.96
C GLN A 19 0.61 17.56 30.80
N HIS A 20 1.00 16.49 30.10
CA HIS A 20 1.78 15.41 30.67
C HIS A 20 3.23 15.86 30.93
N LEU A 21 3.84 15.36 32.01
CA LEU A 21 5.30 15.43 32.18
C LEU A 21 6.02 14.86 30.95
N SER A 22 7.13 15.48 30.54
CA SER A 22 7.95 14.94 29.48
C SER A 22 8.63 13.63 29.94
N PRO A 23 8.98 12.72 29.01
CA PRO A 23 9.74 11.51 29.33
C PRO A 23 11.03 11.81 30.11
N TYR A 24 11.74 12.87 29.71
CA TYR A 24 12.94 13.35 30.40
C TYR A 24 12.66 13.72 31.87
N PHE A 25 11.61 14.50 32.12
CA PHE A 25 11.25 14.87 33.49
C PHE A 25 10.83 13.67 34.34
N ARG A 26 10.17 12.67 33.73
CA ARG A 26 9.86 11.41 34.43
C ARG A 26 11.12 10.60 34.74
N GLY A 27 12.05 10.50 33.80
CA GLY A 27 13.34 9.83 34.02
C GLY A 27 14.16 10.49 35.13
N ARG A 28 14.16 11.82 35.22
CA ARG A 28 14.79 12.53 36.35
C ARG A 28 14.13 12.24 37.70
N ILE A 29 12.81 12.08 37.74
CA ILE A 29 12.09 11.71 38.95
C ILE A 29 12.41 10.26 39.35
N ALA A 30 12.39 9.35 38.38
CA ALA A 30 12.68 7.93 38.56
C ALA A 30 14.11 7.72 39.10
N GLY A 31 15.13 8.25 38.41
CA GLY A 31 16.53 8.07 38.83
C GLY A 31 16.81 8.62 40.23
N LYS A 32 16.28 9.79 40.59
CA LYS A 32 16.44 10.31 41.95
C LYS A 32 15.66 9.53 43.01
N ALA A 33 14.53 8.92 42.64
CA ALA A 33 13.79 8.06 43.53
C ALA A 33 14.53 6.73 43.76
N GLU A 34 15.20 6.19 42.74
CA GLU A 34 16.09 5.02 42.86
C GLU A 34 17.29 5.30 43.79
N GLU A 35 17.81 6.53 43.77
CA GLU A 35 18.82 7.01 44.73
C GLU A 35 18.28 7.20 46.17
N GLY A 36 17.00 6.93 46.42
CA GLY A 36 16.38 6.98 47.75
C GLY A 36 15.82 8.35 48.15
N ALA A 37 15.72 9.32 47.24
CA ALA A 37 15.11 10.61 47.55
C ALA A 37 13.60 10.49 47.81
N THR A 38 13.12 11.16 48.87
CA THR A 38 11.69 11.13 49.20
C THR A 38 10.85 11.94 48.20
N PRO A 39 9.60 11.54 47.90
CA PRO A 39 8.74 12.27 46.96
C PRO A 39 8.50 13.74 47.35
N ALA A 40 8.46 14.06 48.64
CA ALA A 40 8.32 15.42 49.14
C ALA A 40 9.55 16.30 48.84
N LYS A 41 10.75 15.75 49.00
CA LYS A 41 12.01 16.44 48.65
C LYS A 41 12.07 16.70 47.14
N LEU A 42 11.71 15.70 46.33
CA LEU A 42 11.68 15.80 44.87
C LEU A 42 10.66 16.81 44.35
N ALA A 43 9.48 16.89 44.98
CA ALA A 43 8.45 17.87 44.63
C ALA A 43 8.95 19.31 44.78
N ASN A 44 9.60 19.61 45.91
CA ASN A 44 10.18 20.92 46.18
C ASN A 44 11.35 21.23 45.22
N GLU A 45 12.26 20.27 45.03
CA GLU A 45 13.45 20.46 44.20
C GLU A 45 13.13 20.64 42.71
N LEU A 46 12.16 19.88 42.18
CA LEU A 46 11.77 19.93 40.77
C LEU A 46 10.62 20.93 40.51
N GLN A 47 10.19 21.66 41.54
CA GLN A 47 9.04 22.58 41.50
C GLN A 47 7.81 21.91 40.85
N ARG A 48 7.51 20.70 41.30
CA ARG A 48 6.37 19.89 40.84
C ARG A 48 5.43 19.62 42.00
N GLU A 49 4.15 19.46 41.67
CA GLU A 49 3.16 19.04 42.65
C GLU A 49 3.53 17.64 43.19
N TYR A 50 3.45 17.49 44.52
CA TYR A 50 3.71 16.22 45.21
C TYR A 50 2.96 15.05 44.58
N SER A 51 1.67 15.22 44.29
CA SER A 51 0.82 14.16 43.72
C SER A 51 1.31 13.69 42.35
N THR A 52 1.90 14.60 41.56
CA THR A 52 2.45 14.31 40.24
C THR A 52 3.75 13.52 40.35
N VAL A 53 4.63 13.88 41.29
CA VAL A 53 5.86 13.13 41.58
C VAL A 53 5.53 11.74 42.11
N PHE A 54 4.66 11.65 43.10
CA PHE A 54 4.22 10.39 43.70
C PHE A 54 3.62 9.43 42.66
N ARG A 55 2.66 9.89 41.85
CA ARG A 55 2.06 9.09 40.75
C ARG A 55 3.05 8.74 39.64
N THR A 56 4.11 9.52 39.48
CA THR A 56 5.17 9.21 38.52
C THR A 56 5.98 8.03 39.02
N ILE A 57 6.48 8.08 40.26
CA ILE A 57 7.23 6.99 40.91
C ILE A 57 6.40 5.70 40.96
N GLN A 58 5.15 5.77 41.42
CA GLN A 58 4.29 4.59 41.57
C GLN A 58 4.07 3.82 40.25
N LYS A 59 4.00 4.54 39.14
CA LYS A 59 3.74 3.95 37.81
C LYS A 59 5.01 3.79 36.98
N ASP A 60 6.18 4.02 37.55
CA ASP A 60 7.42 4.04 36.78
C ASP A 60 7.76 2.66 36.22
N SER A 61 7.58 1.62 37.04
CA SER A 61 7.74 0.22 36.64
C SER A 61 6.85 -0.21 35.47
N GLU A 62 5.70 0.43 35.27
CA GLU A 62 4.77 0.14 34.18
C GLU A 62 5.15 0.86 32.87
N ARG A 63 5.96 1.92 32.94
CA ARG A 63 6.27 2.77 31.77
C ARG A 63 7.54 2.33 31.06
N HIS A 64 7.49 2.37 29.73
CA HIS A 64 8.69 2.23 28.89
C HIS A 64 9.25 3.62 28.56
N GLU A 65 10.54 3.86 28.85
CA GLU A 65 11.25 5.13 28.58
C GLU A 65 10.56 6.38 29.13
N GLY A 66 9.85 6.29 30.26
CA GLY A 66 9.13 7.44 30.83
C GLY A 66 8.00 7.98 29.94
N ARG A 67 7.55 7.24 28.93
CA ARG A 67 6.42 7.63 28.07
C ARG A 67 5.09 7.38 28.80
N SER A 68 4.08 8.22 28.52
CA SER A 68 2.73 8.00 29.07
C SER A 68 2.15 6.69 28.54
N LEU A 69 1.51 5.91 29.40
CA LEU A 69 0.78 4.72 28.99
C LEU A 69 -0.38 5.09 28.04
N PRO A 70 -0.62 4.29 26.98
CA PRO A 70 -1.80 4.46 26.15
C PRO A 70 -3.07 4.43 27.01
N ARG A 71 -3.97 5.37 26.76
CA ARG A 71 -5.30 5.32 27.39
C ARG A 71 -6.08 4.17 26.74
N THR A 72 -6.86 3.45 27.55
CA THR A 72 -7.84 2.50 27.03
C THR A 72 -8.66 3.21 25.96
N SER A 73 -8.62 2.65 24.74
CA SER A 73 -9.37 3.20 23.64
C SER A 73 -10.86 3.08 23.94
N ARG A 74 -11.65 3.99 23.36
CA ARG A 74 -13.10 3.83 23.36
C ARG A 74 -13.43 2.53 22.62
N LYS A 75 -14.29 1.69 23.21
CA LYS A 75 -14.79 0.49 22.53
C LYS A 75 -15.40 0.86 21.17
N LYS A 76 -15.23 -0.01 20.18
CA LYS A 76 -15.83 0.14 18.84
C LYS A 76 -17.36 0.26 18.97
N SER A 77 -17.99 1.00 18.06
CA SER A 77 -19.45 1.17 18.02
C SER A 77 -20.20 -0.05 17.46
N TYR A 78 -19.46 -1.04 16.98
CA TYR A 78 -19.95 -2.26 16.36
C TYR A 78 -19.27 -3.47 17.01
N SER A 79 -19.93 -4.62 16.94
CA SER A 79 -19.42 -5.89 17.48
C SER A 79 -18.60 -6.66 16.45
N GLU A 80 -17.79 -7.62 16.90
CA GLU A 80 -17.10 -8.57 16.00
C GLU A 80 -18.09 -9.43 15.19
N ARG A 81 -19.30 -9.65 15.73
CA ARG A 81 -20.38 -10.34 14.99
C ARG A 81 -20.88 -9.47 13.84
N ASP A 82 -21.10 -8.18 14.08
CA ASP A 82 -21.54 -7.22 13.06
C ASP A 82 -20.54 -7.21 11.89
N GLU A 83 -19.24 -7.16 12.23
CA GLU A 83 -18.14 -7.20 11.27
C GLU A 83 -18.12 -8.50 10.46
N ARG A 84 -18.25 -9.65 11.12
CA ARG A 84 -18.25 -10.97 10.47
C ARG A 84 -19.41 -11.13 9.48
N VAL A 85 -20.63 -10.76 9.89
CA VAL A 85 -21.82 -10.87 9.04
C VAL A 85 -21.70 -9.95 7.83
N LEU A 86 -21.23 -8.71 8.04
CA LEU A 86 -21.01 -7.76 6.96
C LEU A 86 -19.98 -8.26 5.94
N LEU A 87 -18.84 -8.80 6.39
CA LEU A 87 -17.81 -9.34 5.50
C LEU A 87 -18.29 -10.60 4.76
N GLY A 88 -19.09 -11.44 5.42
CA GLY A 88 -19.70 -12.62 4.82
C GLY A 88 -20.65 -12.29 3.67
N HIS A 89 -21.34 -11.15 3.74
CA HIS A 89 -22.22 -10.68 2.68
C HIS A 89 -21.49 -9.87 1.59
N ALA A 90 -20.57 -8.97 1.97
CA ALA A 90 -19.92 -8.06 1.03
C ALA A 90 -19.00 -8.77 0.02
N ARG A 91 -18.39 -9.90 0.39
CA ARG A 91 -17.49 -10.67 -0.48
C ARG A 91 -18.22 -11.36 -1.65
N PRO A 92 -19.31 -12.12 -1.42
CA PRO A 92 -20.09 -12.72 -2.52
C PRO A 92 -20.94 -11.70 -3.27
N SER A 93 -21.34 -10.59 -2.64
CA SER A 93 -22.18 -9.55 -3.25
C SER A 93 -21.44 -8.20 -3.40
N PRO A 94 -20.38 -8.11 -4.24
CA PRO A 94 -19.52 -6.91 -4.31
C PRO A 94 -20.19 -5.69 -4.98
N LYS A 95 -21.38 -5.86 -5.56
CA LYS A 95 -22.14 -4.78 -6.21
C LYS A 95 -23.23 -4.18 -5.33
N ASP A 96 -23.51 -4.78 -4.18
CA ASP A 96 -24.55 -4.29 -3.29
C ASP A 96 -24.15 -2.93 -2.72
N SER A 97 -25.11 -2.02 -2.65
CA SER A 97 -24.92 -0.73 -2.02
C SER A 97 -24.77 -0.90 -0.51
N TYR A 98 -24.19 0.10 0.16
CA TYR A 98 -24.10 0.07 1.62
C TYR A 98 -25.47 -0.06 2.30
N GLU A 99 -26.53 0.53 1.73
CA GLU A 99 -27.88 0.47 2.27
C GLU A 99 -28.49 -0.94 2.10
N GLN A 100 -28.22 -1.59 0.97
CA GLN A 100 -28.59 -2.98 0.73
C GLN A 100 -27.85 -3.92 1.69
N ALA A 101 -26.53 -3.73 1.87
CA ALA A 101 -25.73 -4.51 2.80
C ALA A 101 -26.19 -4.33 4.25
N ILE A 102 -26.52 -3.10 4.66
CA ILE A 102 -27.09 -2.81 5.98
C ILE A 102 -28.40 -3.57 6.19
N LYS A 103 -29.31 -3.52 5.21
CA LYS A 103 -30.60 -4.20 5.27
C LYS A 103 -30.46 -5.72 5.26
N ALA A 104 -29.59 -6.27 4.42
CA ALA A 104 -29.37 -7.70 4.30
C ALA A 104 -28.71 -8.31 5.56
N CYS A 105 -27.84 -7.55 6.22
CA CYS A 105 -27.15 -7.98 7.43
C CYS A 105 -27.89 -7.57 8.72
N ASP A 106 -29.06 -6.93 8.61
CA ASP A 106 -29.83 -6.34 9.71
C ASP A 106 -28.96 -5.49 10.67
N LEU A 107 -28.10 -4.66 10.09
CA LEU A 107 -27.18 -3.83 10.86
C LEU A 107 -27.90 -2.57 11.32
N GLY A 108 -28.08 -2.39 12.63
CA GLY A 108 -28.53 -1.12 13.23
C GLY A 108 -27.50 0.02 13.15
N ARG A 109 -26.66 0.07 12.10
CA ARG A 109 -25.48 0.94 11.97
C ARG A 109 -25.60 1.89 10.78
N LYS A 110 -25.02 3.08 10.92
CA LYS A 110 -24.98 4.08 9.84
C LYS A 110 -24.02 3.67 8.73
N ARG A 111 -24.28 4.14 7.52
CA ARG A 111 -23.46 3.94 6.31
C ARG A 111 -21.95 4.14 6.58
N ASP A 112 -21.57 5.22 7.26
CA ASP A 112 -20.16 5.54 7.50
C ASP A 112 -19.43 4.48 8.34
N THR A 113 -20.15 3.86 9.27
CA THR A 113 -19.59 2.77 10.09
C THR A 113 -19.33 1.55 9.23
N VAL A 114 -20.29 1.16 8.39
CA VAL A 114 -20.17 0.05 7.44
C VAL A 114 -19.02 0.29 6.45
N ARG A 115 -18.95 1.50 5.86
CA ARG A 115 -17.86 1.90 4.98
C ARG A 115 -16.49 1.79 5.69
N LYS A 116 -16.39 2.24 6.94
CA LYS A 116 -15.14 2.16 7.71
C LYS A 116 -14.72 0.71 7.95
N ILE A 117 -15.66 -0.15 8.35
CA ILE A 117 -15.40 -1.58 8.56
C ILE A 117 -14.87 -2.23 7.27
N LEU A 118 -15.53 -1.98 6.14
CA LEU A 118 -15.13 -2.56 4.85
C LEU A 118 -13.75 -2.06 4.39
N ALA A 119 -13.47 -0.76 4.59
CA ALA A 119 -12.18 -0.18 4.26
C ALA A 119 -11.02 -0.75 5.10
N GLU A 120 -11.24 -1.00 6.40
CA GLU A 120 -10.27 -1.71 7.26
C GLU A 120 -9.91 -3.10 6.73
N HIS A 121 -10.81 -3.71 5.93
CA HIS A 121 -10.63 -5.03 5.30
C HIS A 121 -10.25 -4.97 3.81
N GLY A 122 -9.87 -3.80 3.30
CA GLY A 122 -9.47 -3.62 1.90
C GLY A 122 -10.62 -3.71 0.88
N ILE A 123 -11.88 -3.69 1.34
CA ILE A 123 -13.05 -3.66 0.47
C ILE A 123 -13.45 -2.21 0.25
N ALA A 124 -13.24 -1.73 -0.97
CA ALA A 124 -13.54 -0.36 -1.37
C ALA A 124 -14.29 -0.34 -2.70
N ASN A 125 -15.00 0.78 -2.93
CA ASN A 125 -15.74 0.98 -4.17
C ASN A 125 -14.80 1.47 -5.27
N TRP A 126 -14.70 0.70 -6.34
CA TRP A 126 -13.98 1.09 -7.55
C TRP A 126 -14.97 1.41 -8.66
N LYS A 127 -14.72 2.49 -9.42
CA LYS A 127 -15.56 2.83 -10.57
C LYS A 127 -15.36 1.80 -11.67
N ALA A 128 -16.35 0.94 -11.89
CA ALA A 128 -16.33 -0.02 -12.98
C ALA A 128 -16.23 0.73 -14.33
N LYS A 129 -15.20 0.41 -15.13
CA LYS A 129 -15.10 0.92 -16.50
C LYS A 129 -16.19 0.28 -17.36
N ARG A 130 -16.85 1.06 -18.22
CA ARG A 130 -17.78 0.53 -19.21
C ARG A 130 -17.01 -0.41 -20.13
N ARG A 131 -17.31 -1.70 -20.07
CA ARG A 131 -16.75 -2.73 -20.94
C ARG A 131 -17.91 -3.32 -21.73
N PRO A 132 -17.83 -3.41 -23.07
CA PRO A 132 -18.84 -4.11 -23.86
C PRO A 132 -19.06 -5.51 -23.28
N PHE A 133 -20.32 -5.91 -23.14
CA PHE A 133 -20.66 -7.24 -22.63
C PHE A 133 -20.10 -8.29 -23.60
N LEU A 134 -19.28 -9.20 -23.08
CA LEU A 134 -18.70 -10.26 -23.88
C LEU A 134 -19.69 -11.42 -23.93
N THR A 135 -20.55 -11.42 -24.94
CA THR A 135 -21.44 -12.56 -25.22
C THR A 135 -20.62 -13.82 -25.46
N GLU A 136 -21.19 -14.99 -25.21
CA GLU A 136 -20.52 -16.27 -25.43
C GLU A 136 -20.03 -16.47 -26.87
N GLU A 137 -20.82 -16.05 -27.86
CA GLU A 137 -20.43 -16.08 -29.28
C GLU A 137 -19.16 -15.25 -29.55
N TYR A 138 -19.13 -13.97 -29.12
CA TYR A 138 -17.93 -13.14 -29.24
C TYR A 138 -16.75 -13.66 -28.39
N ALA A 139 -17.00 -14.27 -27.23
CA ALA A 139 -15.95 -14.90 -26.44
C ALA A 139 -15.29 -16.05 -27.21
N ALA A 140 -16.09 -16.93 -27.82
CA ALA A 140 -15.63 -18.04 -28.64
C ALA A 140 -14.84 -17.56 -29.86
N LYS A 141 -15.34 -16.53 -30.56
CA LYS A 141 -14.62 -15.91 -31.69
C LYS A 141 -13.25 -15.36 -31.26
N ARG A 142 -13.19 -14.65 -30.13
CA ARG A 142 -11.93 -14.11 -29.61
C ARG A 142 -10.98 -15.23 -29.19
N LEU A 143 -11.48 -16.28 -28.55
CA LEU A 143 -10.68 -17.44 -28.17
C LEU A 143 -10.11 -18.15 -29.40
N ALA A 144 -10.92 -18.44 -30.41
CA ALA A 144 -10.49 -19.05 -31.66
C ALA A 144 -9.40 -18.21 -32.34
N LEU A 145 -9.61 -16.88 -32.43
CA LEU A 145 -8.64 -15.94 -32.98
C LEU A 145 -7.29 -16.00 -32.23
N CYS A 146 -7.34 -16.02 -30.89
CA CYS A 146 -6.16 -16.14 -30.04
C CYS A 146 -5.45 -17.48 -30.19
N LEU A 147 -6.18 -18.59 -30.30
CA LEU A 147 -5.62 -19.93 -30.45
C LEU A 147 -4.96 -20.11 -31.82
N GLU A 148 -5.59 -19.64 -32.89
CA GLU A 148 -5.04 -19.66 -34.24
C GLU A 148 -3.74 -18.85 -34.33
N ARG A 149 -3.69 -17.71 -33.63
CA ARG A 149 -2.56 -16.76 -33.66
C ARG A 149 -1.62 -16.87 -32.47
N ARG A 150 -1.73 -17.93 -31.67
CA ARG A 150 -0.92 -18.12 -30.45
C ARG A 150 0.59 -18.19 -30.73
N HIS A 151 0.95 -18.58 -31.96
CA HIS A 151 2.33 -18.74 -32.41
C HIS A 151 2.82 -17.58 -33.28
N TRP A 152 2.02 -16.53 -33.44
CA TRP A 152 2.39 -15.38 -34.24
C TRP A 152 3.53 -14.59 -33.60
N THR A 153 4.47 -14.18 -34.44
CA THR A 153 5.61 -13.34 -34.05
C THR A 153 5.23 -11.85 -34.09
N ALA A 154 6.08 -10.99 -33.53
CA ALA A 154 5.87 -9.54 -33.58
C ALA A 154 5.71 -9.00 -35.01
N LYS A 155 6.39 -9.62 -35.99
CA LYS A 155 6.28 -9.25 -37.42
C LYS A 155 4.90 -9.56 -37.99
N ASP A 156 4.30 -10.68 -37.58
CA ASP A 156 2.97 -11.09 -38.05
C ASP A 156 1.88 -10.16 -37.51
N TRP A 157 2.02 -9.70 -36.27
CA TRP A 157 1.11 -8.72 -35.66
C TRP A 157 1.24 -7.32 -36.27
N ALA A 158 2.44 -6.89 -36.68
CA ALA A 158 2.67 -5.60 -37.34
C ALA A 158 1.92 -5.46 -38.68
N LEU A 159 1.65 -6.56 -39.37
CA LEU A 159 0.87 -6.55 -40.62
C LEU A 159 -0.63 -6.28 -40.39
N VAL A 160 -1.15 -6.57 -39.20
CA VAL A 160 -2.57 -6.37 -38.85
C VAL A 160 -2.83 -4.93 -38.43
N THR A 161 -1.92 -4.29 -37.69
CA THR A 161 -2.08 -2.88 -37.25
C THR A 161 -2.11 -1.90 -38.42
N LEU A 162 -1.32 -2.14 -39.47
CA LEU A 162 -1.30 -1.33 -40.69
C LEU A 162 -2.66 -1.24 -41.42
N ARG A 163 -3.54 -2.23 -41.24
CA ARG A 163 -4.84 -2.31 -41.94
C ARG A 163 -5.97 -1.52 -41.29
N PHE A 164 -5.84 -1.11 -40.02
CA PHE A 164 -6.93 -0.46 -39.27
C PHE A 164 -6.91 1.08 -39.30
N GLY A 165 -6.04 1.70 -40.09
CA GLY A 165 -6.07 3.15 -40.33
C GLY A 165 -5.86 4.02 -39.08
N ILE A 166 -5.33 3.44 -37.98
CA ILE A 166 -4.82 4.22 -36.86
C ILE A 166 -3.48 4.79 -37.35
N PRO A 167 -3.25 6.11 -37.33
CA PRO A 167 -1.95 6.67 -37.71
C PRO A 167 -0.93 6.26 -36.65
N GLU A 168 -0.29 5.11 -36.91
CA GLU A 168 0.59 4.33 -36.05
C GLU A 168 1.68 5.22 -35.42
N ARG A 169 2.20 6.18 -36.19
CA ARG A 169 3.35 7.00 -35.78
C ARG A 169 3.08 8.02 -34.68
N HIS A 170 1.85 8.53 -34.51
CA HIS A 170 1.60 9.61 -33.55
C HIS A 170 1.19 9.10 -32.17
N LEU A 171 0.40 8.01 -32.10
CA LEU A 171 0.00 7.44 -30.82
C LEU A 171 1.16 6.70 -30.16
N GLU A 172 1.94 5.94 -30.92
CA GLU A 172 3.11 5.22 -30.40
C GLU A 172 4.19 6.16 -29.90
N SER A 173 4.47 7.26 -30.62
CA SER A 173 5.46 8.26 -30.20
C SER A 173 5.04 9.02 -28.96
N GLN A 174 3.77 9.40 -28.83
CA GLN A 174 3.25 10.01 -27.61
C GLN A 174 3.31 9.05 -26.41
N LEU A 175 2.92 7.79 -26.62
CA LEU A 175 2.90 6.77 -25.58
C LEU A 175 4.33 6.41 -25.15
N LEU A 176 5.26 6.29 -26.11
CA LEU A 176 6.68 6.13 -25.87
C LEU A 176 7.25 7.29 -25.05
N ALA A 177 6.99 8.53 -25.45
CA ALA A 177 7.46 9.72 -24.73
C ALA A 177 6.96 9.77 -23.28
N ILE A 178 5.71 9.37 -23.04
CA ILE A 178 5.15 9.29 -21.68
C ILE A 178 5.90 8.27 -20.82
N TYR A 179 6.17 7.07 -21.35
CA TYR A 179 6.85 6.03 -20.58
C TYR A 179 8.35 6.29 -20.43
N ASP A 180 9.01 6.85 -21.44
CA ASP A 180 10.42 7.24 -21.33
C ASP A 180 10.62 8.33 -20.27
N ALA A 181 9.76 9.35 -20.24
CA ALA A 181 9.82 10.41 -19.22
C ALA A 181 9.56 9.88 -17.80
N ARG A 182 8.83 8.78 -17.65
CA ARG A 182 8.50 8.15 -16.37
C ARG A 182 9.48 7.08 -15.92
N ALA A 183 10.30 6.55 -16.83
CA ALA A 183 11.12 5.36 -16.59
C ALA A 183 11.95 5.45 -15.29
N ALA A 184 12.58 6.59 -15.03
CA ALA A 184 13.44 6.81 -13.86
C ALA A 184 12.69 6.70 -12.51
N ASN A 185 11.41 7.07 -12.48
CA ASN A 185 10.60 7.10 -11.25
C ASN A 185 9.55 5.98 -11.22
N TYR A 186 9.47 5.15 -12.26
CA TYR A 186 8.39 4.18 -12.49
C TYR A 186 8.12 3.25 -11.30
N ASP A 187 9.18 2.78 -10.63
CA ASP A 187 9.08 1.89 -9.47
C ASP A 187 8.78 2.60 -8.15
N ASN A 188 9.02 3.91 -8.09
CA ASN A 188 8.87 4.73 -6.89
C ASN A 188 7.54 5.51 -6.88
N GLU A 189 6.70 5.33 -7.89
CA GLU A 189 5.36 5.91 -7.90
C GLU A 189 4.52 5.26 -6.79
N ASN A 190 4.04 6.08 -5.84
CA ASN A 190 3.21 5.69 -4.67
C ASN A 190 1.81 5.13 -5.03
N ASN A 191 1.62 4.61 -6.24
CA ASN A 191 0.38 4.08 -6.74
C ASN A 191 0.24 2.58 -6.43
N PHE A 192 -0.97 2.04 -6.66
CA PHE A 192 -1.37 0.63 -6.51
C PHE A 192 -0.44 -0.43 -7.15
N TYR A 193 0.48 -0.01 -8.05
CA TYR A 193 1.24 -0.89 -8.92
C TYR A 193 2.28 -1.79 -8.21
N PRO A 194 3.13 -1.34 -7.27
CA PRO A 194 4.16 -2.21 -6.70
C PRO A 194 3.60 -3.36 -5.84
N LEU A 195 2.53 -3.10 -5.07
CA LEU A 195 1.85 -4.14 -4.29
C LEU A 195 1.16 -5.15 -5.22
N GLN A 196 0.46 -4.67 -6.25
CA GLN A 196 -0.19 -5.53 -7.23
C GLN A 196 0.81 -6.36 -8.05
N GLN A 197 1.99 -5.81 -8.34
CA GLN A 197 3.07 -6.49 -9.05
C GLN A 197 3.60 -7.69 -8.27
N ALA A 198 3.74 -7.57 -6.95
CA ALA A 198 4.15 -8.68 -6.09
C ALA A 198 3.09 -9.80 -6.06
N ASP A 199 1.81 -9.44 -6.04
CA ASP A 199 0.70 -10.41 -6.09
C ASP A 199 0.71 -11.21 -7.40
N TYR A 200 1.04 -10.60 -8.54
CA TYR A 200 1.12 -11.31 -9.82
C TYR A 200 2.17 -12.42 -9.80
N VAL A 201 3.34 -12.18 -9.20
CA VAL A 201 4.37 -13.21 -9.05
C VAL A 201 3.88 -14.35 -8.16
N LYS A 202 3.18 -14.02 -7.07
CA LYS A 202 2.61 -15.00 -6.15
C LYS A 202 1.53 -15.85 -6.81
N TRP A 203 0.63 -15.24 -7.57
CA TRP A 203 -0.48 -15.93 -8.25
C TRP A 203 -0.02 -16.77 -9.45
N ALA A 204 1.11 -16.42 -10.07
CA ALA A 204 1.65 -17.16 -11.19
C ALA A 204 2.17 -18.56 -10.80
N THR A 205 2.38 -18.84 -9.51
CA THR A 205 2.82 -20.16 -8.99
C THR A 205 4.01 -20.74 -9.77
N LEU A 206 5.02 -19.90 -10.01
CA LEU A 206 6.16 -20.23 -10.86
C LEU A 206 7.01 -21.35 -10.27
N GLN A 207 7.52 -22.21 -11.15
CA GLN A 207 8.40 -23.32 -10.80
C GLN A 207 9.77 -23.18 -11.45
N SER A 208 10.77 -23.81 -10.84
CA SER A 208 12.12 -23.86 -11.39
C SER A 208 12.14 -24.53 -12.77
N GLY A 209 12.94 -24.01 -13.70
CA GLY A 209 13.04 -24.49 -15.08
C GLY A 209 12.00 -23.92 -16.05
N GLN A 210 11.01 -23.15 -15.57
CA GLN A 210 9.97 -22.60 -16.44
C GLN A 210 10.47 -21.49 -17.37
N LYS A 211 9.81 -21.37 -18.53
CA LYS A 211 10.02 -20.29 -19.49
C LYS A 211 8.92 -19.23 -19.31
N LEU A 212 9.31 -17.99 -19.05
CA LEU A 212 8.43 -16.86 -18.80
C LEU A 212 8.60 -15.80 -19.88
N LEU A 213 7.48 -15.31 -20.43
CA LEU A 213 7.43 -14.14 -21.30
C LEU A 213 6.57 -13.07 -20.61
N TYR A 214 7.14 -11.88 -20.39
CA TYR A 214 6.43 -10.75 -19.81
C TYR A 214 6.30 -9.60 -20.82
N LEU A 215 5.06 -9.32 -21.23
CA LEU A 215 4.74 -8.27 -22.18
C LEU A 215 4.49 -6.94 -21.46
N ALA A 216 4.89 -5.84 -22.09
CA ALA A 216 4.80 -4.48 -21.54
C ALA A 216 5.49 -4.36 -20.17
N CYS A 217 6.75 -4.79 -20.10
CA CYS A 217 7.39 -5.08 -18.82
C CYS A 217 7.79 -3.89 -17.95
N GLY A 218 7.74 -2.67 -18.50
CA GLY A 218 8.28 -1.48 -17.84
C GLY A 218 9.74 -1.69 -17.44
N THR A 219 10.07 -1.31 -16.20
CA THR A 219 11.41 -1.41 -15.61
C THR A 219 11.71 -2.79 -14.98
N GLY A 220 10.94 -3.82 -15.34
CA GLY A 220 11.22 -5.22 -14.96
C GLY A 220 10.74 -5.62 -13.56
N SER A 221 9.88 -4.83 -12.91
CA SER A 221 9.49 -5.00 -11.50
C SER A 221 8.84 -6.36 -11.18
N ILE A 222 8.14 -6.98 -12.14
CA ILE A 222 7.59 -8.35 -12.02
C ILE A 222 8.59 -9.39 -12.52
N LEU A 223 9.23 -9.13 -13.67
CA LEU A 223 10.06 -10.12 -14.34
C LEU A 223 11.26 -10.50 -13.48
N ILE A 224 11.92 -9.55 -12.83
CA ILE A 224 13.13 -9.80 -12.04
C ILE A 224 12.88 -10.75 -10.87
N PRO A 225 11.86 -10.52 -10.00
CA PRO A 225 11.54 -11.50 -8.95
C PRO A 225 11.05 -12.83 -9.54
N ALA A 226 10.31 -12.81 -10.64
CA ALA A 226 9.85 -14.03 -11.31
C ALA A 226 11.02 -14.85 -11.90
N ALA A 227 12.05 -14.18 -12.44
CA ALA A 227 13.27 -14.79 -12.98
C ALA A 227 14.04 -15.54 -11.89
N LYS A 228 14.09 -15.00 -10.66
CA LYS A 228 14.69 -15.70 -9.51
C LYS A 228 13.97 -17.01 -9.18
N LEU A 229 12.65 -17.03 -9.30
CA LEU A 229 11.84 -18.22 -8.98
C LEU A 229 11.97 -19.33 -10.03
N VAL A 230 12.07 -18.97 -11.31
CA VAL A 230 12.32 -19.97 -12.37
C VAL A 230 13.76 -20.48 -12.35
N GLY A 231 14.70 -19.72 -11.75
CA GLY A 231 16.07 -20.16 -11.50
C GLY A 231 16.93 -20.30 -12.77
N PRO A 232 18.18 -20.76 -12.63
CA PRO A 232 19.17 -20.77 -13.72
C PRO A 232 18.85 -21.76 -14.85
N THR A 233 18.02 -22.76 -14.58
CA THR A 233 17.51 -23.72 -15.57
C THR A 233 16.30 -23.19 -16.33
N GLY A 234 15.69 -22.10 -15.85
CA GLY A 234 14.56 -21.42 -16.48
C GLY A 234 14.99 -20.31 -17.44
N LYS A 235 14.02 -19.68 -18.10
CA LYS A 235 14.29 -18.53 -18.99
C LYS A 235 13.22 -17.47 -18.82
N ALA A 236 13.61 -16.23 -18.54
CA ALA A 236 12.71 -15.09 -18.43
C ALA A 236 13.03 -14.07 -19.52
N VAL A 237 12.04 -13.76 -20.37
CA VAL A 237 12.14 -12.78 -21.44
C VAL A 237 11.13 -11.68 -21.19
N CYS A 238 11.53 -10.43 -21.39
CA CYS A 238 10.62 -9.30 -21.32
C CYS A 238 10.63 -8.49 -22.61
N VAL A 239 9.46 -7.91 -22.92
CA VAL A 239 9.25 -7.05 -24.08
C VAL A 239 8.57 -5.78 -23.62
N GLY A 240 9.04 -4.64 -24.08
CA GLY A 240 8.51 -3.33 -23.72
C GLY A 240 8.70 -2.33 -24.86
N ILE A 241 7.89 -1.27 -24.85
CA ILE A 241 7.96 -0.22 -25.89
C ILE A 241 9.02 0.85 -25.54
N SER A 242 9.24 1.13 -24.26
CA SER A 242 10.16 2.15 -23.78
C SER A 242 11.58 1.60 -23.63
N SER A 243 12.48 2.07 -24.48
CA SER A 243 13.92 1.74 -24.40
C SER A 243 14.51 2.20 -23.06
N ALA A 244 14.10 3.35 -22.54
CA ALA A 244 14.54 3.83 -21.22
C ALA A 244 14.15 2.84 -20.10
N SER A 245 12.92 2.34 -20.14
CA SER A 245 12.43 1.36 -19.16
C SER A 245 13.15 0.00 -19.29
N LEU A 246 13.36 -0.47 -20.53
CA LEU A 246 14.09 -1.71 -20.81
C LEU A 246 15.56 -1.64 -20.38
N ASN A 247 16.21 -0.49 -20.54
CA ASN A 247 17.58 -0.29 -20.07
C ASN A 247 17.66 -0.41 -18.55
N ILE A 248 16.72 0.19 -17.82
CA ILE A 248 16.61 0.02 -16.36
C ILE A 248 16.36 -1.45 -16.00
N ALA A 249 15.45 -2.13 -16.71
CA ALA A 249 15.17 -3.54 -16.49
C ALA A 249 16.43 -4.40 -16.69
N ARG A 250 17.22 -4.10 -17.73
CA ARG A 250 18.50 -4.76 -18.01
C ARG A 250 19.51 -4.52 -16.89
N SER A 251 19.74 -3.27 -16.49
CA SER A 251 20.67 -2.95 -15.40
C SER A 251 20.30 -3.62 -14.09
N LYS A 252 19.00 -3.69 -13.76
CA LYS A 252 18.55 -4.43 -12.58
C LYS A 252 18.72 -5.94 -12.71
N ALA A 253 18.49 -6.50 -13.91
CA ALA A 253 18.72 -7.92 -14.16
C ALA A 253 20.21 -8.26 -14.03
N GLU A 254 21.10 -7.42 -14.56
CA GLU A 254 22.56 -7.57 -14.42
C GLU A 254 23.02 -7.50 -12.96
N ALA A 255 22.51 -6.52 -12.20
CA ALA A 255 22.82 -6.36 -10.78
C ALA A 255 22.35 -7.54 -9.91
N VAL A 256 21.36 -8.30 -10.39
CA VAL A 256 20.75 -9.41 -9.66
C VAL A 256 21.26 -10.77 -10.10
N CYS A 257 21.55 -10.95 -11.39
CA CYS A 257 21.90 -12.25 -11.97
C CYS A 257 23.39 -12.44 -12.24
N GLY A 258 24.20 -11.39 -12.37
CA GLY A 258 25.57 -11.51 -12.87
C GLY A 258 25.59 -11.97 -14.33
N SER A 259 25.92 -11.06 -15.24
CA SER A 259 26.39 -11.29 -16.63
C SER A 259 25.70 -12.31 -17.57
N ASP A 260 24.53 -12.88 -17.30
CA ASP A 260 23.88 -13.87 -18.20
C ASP A 260 22.46 -13.46 -18.66
N VAL A 261 22.30 -12.25 -19.20
CA VAL A 261 21.07 -11.87 -19.93
C VAL A 261 21.44 -11.34 -21.32
N HIS A 262 21.48 -12.22 -22.30
CA HIS A 262 21.65 -11.84 -23.71
C HIS A 262 20.41 -11.10 -24.22
N PRO A 263 20.55 -9.86 -24.74
CA PRO A 263 19.46 -9.18 -25.42
C PRO A 263 19.19 -9.83 -26.78
N SER A 264 17.91 -10.01 -27.10
CA SER A 264 17.41 -10.17 -28.46
C SER A 264 16.59 -8.94 -28.82
#